data_AF-A0A4Y2GVD0-F1
#
_entry.id   AF-A0A4Y2GVD0-F1
#
_cell.length_a   1.000
_cell.length_b   1.000
_cell.length_c   1.000
_cell.angle_alpha   90.00
_cell.angle_beta   90.00
_cell.angle_gamma   90.00
#
_symmetry.space_group_name_H-M   'P 1'
#
loop_
_entity.id
_entity.type
_entity.pdbx_description
1 polymer ?
#
loop_
_entity_poly.entity_id
_entity_poly.type
_entity_poly.pdbx_seq_one_letter_code
_entity_poly.pdbx_strand_id
1 'polypeptide(L)'
;MLPVDGRQLENVKGELLKLKKKEAADCPAMAQRGQDRRAEETEEQRNSRLAVMAQRGQERRAEETEEQRNSRLAVMAQRGQRRRAEETDEQRNSRLAVMGQHARERRLNVIEGQNKNQIQTFYAARTVLN
;
A
#
# COMPACT_ATOMS: atom_id res chain seq x y z
N MET A 1 21.46 56.64 -9.07
CA MET A 1 21.20 55.39 -8.32
C MET A 1 21.70 55.60 -6.91
N LEU A 2 20.81 55.57 -5.91
CA LEU A 2 21.24 55.65 -4.51
C LEU A 2 21.88 54.31 -4.11
N PRO A 3 23.03 54.31 -3.41
CA PRO A 3 23.65 53.07 -2.95
C PRO A 3 22.71 52.37 -1.97
N VAL A 4 22.40 51.10 -2.24
CA VAL A 4 21.68 50.26 -1.28
C VAL A 4 22.59 50.10 -0.06
N ASP A 5 22.14 50.54 1.10
CA ASP A 5 22.87 50.38 2.36
C ASP A 5 23.12 48.90 2.64
N GLY A 6 24.40 48.49 2.72
CA GLY A 6 24.79 47.09 2.95
C GLY A 6 24.15 46.47 4.20
N ARG A 7 23.81 47.30 5.20
CA ARG A 7 23.06 46.92 6.41
C ARG A 7 21.64 46.44 6.10
N GLN A 8 20.95 47.03 5.13
CA GLN A 8 19.62 46.57 4.74
C GLN A 8 19.68 45.19 4.08
N LEU A 9 20.71 44.95 3.26
CA LEU A 9 20.90 43.67 2.59
C LEU A 9 21.19 42.54 3.60
N GLU A 10 21.99 42.82 4.64
CA GLU A 10 22.27 41.86 5.72
C GLU A 10 21.03 41.54 6.55
N ASN A 11 20.20 42.53 6.85
CA ASN A 11 18.94 42.33 7.57
C ASN A 11 17.97 41.46 6.78
N VAL A 12 17.79 41.73 5.48
CA VAL A 12 16.94 40.91 4.60
C VAL A 12 17.48 39.48 4.49
N LYS A 13 18.81 39.32 4.38
CA LYS A 13 19.44 37.99 4.41
C LYS A 13 19.20 37.25 5.74
N GLY A 14 19.27 37.97 6.85
CA GLY A 14 19.00 37.44 8.19
C GLY A 14 17.54 37.00 8.37
N GLU A 15 16.58 37.78 7.88
CA GLU A 15 15.16 37.43 7.89
C GLU A 15 14.85 36.23 6.98
N LEU A 16 15.41 36.21 5.77
CA LEU A 16 15.27 35.08 4.85
C LEU A 16 15.83 33.78 5.45
N LEU A 17 16.94 33.86 6.18
CA LEU A 17 17.52 32.71 6.87
C LEU A 17 16.61 32.21 8.02
N LYS A 18 15.98 33.13 8.77
CA LYS A 18 15.01 32.77 9.82
C LYS A 18 13.77 32.09 9.23
N LEU A 19 13.26 32.59 8.10
CA LEU A 19 12.11 32.00 7.39
C LEU A 19 12.42 30.60 6.87
N LYS A 20 13.58 30.41 6.22
CA LYS A 20 14.01 29.08 5.74
C LYS A 20 14.21 28.08 6.88
N LYS A 21 14.74 28.52 8.03
CA LYS A 21 14.89 27.68 9.22
C LYS A 21 13.53 27.30 9.82
N LYS A 22 12.56 28.22 9.81
CA LYS A 22 11.19 27.96 10.27
C LYS A 22 10.47 26.97 9.36
N GLU A 23 10.52 27.18 8.04
CA GLU A 23 9.93 26.27 7.06
C GLU A 23 10.53 24.86 7.14
N ALA A 24 11.86 24.76 7.28
CA ALA A 24 12.55 23.48 7.48
C ALA A 24 12.19 22.78 8.81
N ALA A 25 11.78 23.52 9.83
CA ALA A 25 11.33 22.98 11.11
C ALA A 25 9.84 22.59 11.11
N ASP A 26 9.02 23.30 10.34
CA ASP A 26 7.57 23.08 10.27
C ASP A 26 7.23 21.74 9.55
N CYS A 27 7.96 21.37 8.50
CA CYS A 27 7.76 20.09 7.80
C CYS A 27 7.90 18.84 8.70
N PRO A 28 9.01 18.65 9.46
CA PRO A 28 9.15 17.51 10.36
C PRO A 28 8.18 17.60 11.55
N ALA A 29 7.87 18.80 12.06
CA ALA A 29 6.91 18.98 13.15
C ALA A 29 5.49 18.51 12.75
N MET A 30 5.05 18.80 11.53
CA MET A 30 3.75 18.35 11.02
C MET A 30 3.71 16.84 10.75
N ALA A 31 4.83 16.26 10.28
CA ALA A 31 4.96 14.82 10.12
C ALA A 31 4.89 14.08 11.46
N GLN A 32 5.58 14.60 12.48
CA GLN A 32 5.57 14.04 13.84
C GLN A 32 4.16 14.07 14.44
N ARG A 33 3.48 15.22 14.39
CA ARG A 33 2.07 15.34 14.83
C ARG A 33 1.12 14.39 14.10
N GLY A 34 1.45 14.01 12.86
CA GLY A 34 0.69 13.00 12.12
C GLY A 34 0.93 11.58 12.61
N GLN A 35 2.14 11.27 13.06
CA GLN A 35 2.50 9.99 13.66
C GLN A 35 1.91 9.86 15.06
N ASP A 36 2.02 10.90 15.88
CA ASP A 36 1.51 10.92 17.26
C ASP A 36 -0.02 10.69 17.25
N ARG A 37 -0.74 11.42 16.39
CA ARG A 37 -2.20 11.21 16.22
C ARG A 37 -2.55 9.79 15.79
N ARG A 38 -1.72 9.12 14.99
CA ARG A 38 -1.96 7.73 14.57
C ARG A 38 -1.61 6.72 15.66
N ALA A 39 -0.67 7.05 16.55
CA ALA A 39 -0.30 6.21 17.68
C ALA A 39 -1.38 6.20 18.77
N GLU A 40 -2.13 7.30 18.88
CA GLU A 40 -3.23 7.47 19.83
C GLU A 40 -4.60 6.99 19.30
N GLU A 41 -4.69 6.55 18.05
CA GLU A 41 -5.95 6.04 17.47
C GLU A 41 -6.44 4.78 18.18
N THR A 42 -7.74 4.73 18.46
CA THR A 42 -8.40 3.46 18.79
C THR A 42 -8.46 2.56 17.56
N GLU A 43 -8.61 1.24 17.75
CA GLU A 43 -8.78 0.30 16.64
C GLU A 43 -9.96 0.65 15.73
N GLU A 44 -11.08 1.14 16.29
CA GLU A 44 -12.23 1.61 15.51
C GLU A 44 -11.91 2.83 14.64
N GLN A 45 -11.23 3.82 15.21
CA GLN A 45 -10.82 5.02 14.47
C GLN A 45 -9.82 4.67 13.36
N ARG A 46 -8.86 3.80 13.67
CA ARG A 46 -7.88 3.29 12.71
C ARG A 46 -8.57 2.54 11.57
N ASN A 47 -9.48 1.63 11.88
CA ASN A 47 -10.23 0.85 10.90
C ASN A 47 -11.09 1.74 10.01
N SER A 48 -11.79 2.72 10.59
CA SER A 48 -12.57 3.71 9.84
C SER A 48 -11.67 4.53 8.89
N ARG A 49 -10.54 5.04 9.37
CA ARG A 49 -9.58 5.78 8.54
C ARG A 49 -9.01 4.91 7.41
N LEU A 50 -8.64 3.66 7.70
CA LEU A 50 -8.16 2.71 6.69
C LEU A 50 -9.22 2.40 5.65
N ALA A 51 -10.48 2.23 6.06
CA ALA A 51 -11.61 1.98 5.16
C ALA A 51 -11.82 3.15 4.19
N VAL A 52 -11.83 4.39 4.68
CA VAL A 52 -11.96 5.59 3.84
C VAL A 52 -10.80 5.69 2.84
N MET A 53 -9.57 5.44 3.28
CA MET A 53 -8.40 5.45 2.37
C MET A 53 -8.46 4.32 1.33
N ALA A 54 -8.94 3.14 1.72
CA ALA A 54 -9.14 2.01 0.82
C ALA A 54 -10.20 2.34 -0.23
N GLN A 55 -11.35 2.88 0.18
CA GLN A 55 -12.44 3.30 -0.72
C GLN A 55 -11.93 4.32 -1.75
N ARG A 56 -11.32 5.42 -1.30
CA ARG A 56 -10.73 6.42 -2.20
C ARG A 56 -9.65 5.84 -3.12
N GLY A 57 -8.94 4.82 -2.65
CA GLY A 57 -7.97 4.07 -3.45
C GLY A 57 -8.60 3.21 -4.54
N GLN A 58 -9.81 2.69 -4.31
CA GLN A 58 -10.59 1.95 -5.30
C GLN A 58 -11.24 2.89 -6.32
N GLU A 59 -11.83 3.99 -5.86
CA GLU A 59 -12.42 5.03 -6.73
C GLU A 59 -11.38 5.54 -7.75
N ARG A 60 -10.21 5.94 -7.26
CA ARG A 60 -9.10 6.35 -8.14
C ARG A 60 -8.68 5.28 -9.14
N ARG A 61 -8.72 3.99 -8.76
CA ARG A 61 -8.38 2.87 -9.66
C ARG A 61 -9.48 2.58 -10.67
N ALA A 62 -10.74 2.83 -10.33
CA ALA A 62 -11.86 2.68 -11.24
C ALA A 62 -11.86 3.76 -12.34
N GLU A 63 -11.32 4.94 -12.02
CA GLU A 63 -11.19 6.08 -12.94
C GLU A 63 -9.90 6.06 -13.78
N GLU A 64 -9.00 5.09 -13.57
CA GLU A 64 -7.75 5.01 -14.33
C GLU A 64 -8.00 4.74 -15.82
N THR A 65 -7.31 5.49 -16.68
CA THR A 65 -7.19 5.12 -18.10
C THR A 65 -6.31 3.88 -18.24
N GLU A 66 -6.43 3.17 -19.37
CA GLU A 66 -5.62 1.99 -19.63
C GLU A 66 -4.11 2.30 -19.63
N GLU A 67 -3.71 3.49 -20.11
CA GLU A 67 -2.31 3.94 -20.06
C GLU A 67 -1.83 4.19 -18.62
N GLN A 68 -2.65 4.85 -17.79
CA GLN A 68 -2.33 5.09 -16.38
C GLN A 68 -2.22 3.77 -15.61
N ARG A 69 -3.15 2.84 -15.87
CA ARG A 69 -3.16 1.49 -15.30
C ARG A 69 -1.90 0.73 -15.69
N ASN A 70 -1.53 0.73 -16.96
CA ASN A 70 -0.34 0.03 -17.46
C ASN A 70 0.95 0.63 -16.89
N SER A 71 1.05 1.96 -16.81
CA SER A 71 2.17 2.64 -16.15
C SER A 71 2.28 2.25 -14.68
N ARG A 72 1.16 2.27 -13.92
CA ARG A 72 1.13 1.86 -12.52
C ARG A 72 1.55 0.40 -12.34
N LEU A 73 1.05 -0.51 -13.17
CA LEU A 73 1.41 -1.93 -13.13
C LEU A 73 2.89 -2.15 -13.45
N ALA A 74 3.44 -1.43 -14.42
CA ALA A 74 4.86 -1.49 -14.75
C ALA A 74 5.75 -1.06 -13.56
N VAL A 75 5.41 0.06 -12.90
CA VAL A 75 6.12 0.52 -11.69
C VAL A 75 6.03 -0.50 -10.55
N MET A 76 4.84 -1.08 -10.33
CA MET A 76 4.65 -2.13 -9.32
C MET A 76 5.48 -3.39 -9.62
N ALA A 77 5.53 -3.81 -10.89
CA ALA A 77 6.32 -4.95 -11.33
C ALA A 77 7.81 -4.70 -11.11
N GLN A 78 8.33 -3.54 -11.53
CA GLN A 78 9.73 -3.16 -11.32
C GLN A 78 10.10 -3.13 -9.82
N ARG A 79 9.27 -2.52 -8.98
CA ARG A 79 9.47 -2.52 -7.52
C ARG A 79 9.43 -3.94 -6.93
N GLY A 80 8.60 -4.82 -7.48
CA GLY A 80 8.54 -6.23 -7.10
C GLY A 80 9.81 -6.99 -7.47
N GLN A 81 10.38 -6.73 -8.66
CA GLN A 81 11.64 -7.32 -9.08
C GLN A 81 12.81 -6.82 -8.24
N ARG A 82 12.88 -5.50 -7.98
CA ARG A 82 13.90 -4.92 -7.11
C ARG A 82 13.89 -5.53 -5.71
N ARG A 83 12.71 -5.65 -5.09
CA ARG A 83 12.57 -6.31 -3.78
C ARG A 83 13.08 -7.75 -3.81
N ARG A 84 12.78 -8.51 -4.87
CA ARG A 84 13.26 -9.89 -5.04
C ARG A 84 14.77 -9.98 -5.28
N ALA A 85 15.38 -8.97 -5.90
CA ALA A 85 16.82 -8.90 -6.09
C ALA A 85 17.56 -8.55 -4.77
N GLU A 86 16.89 -7.83 -3.87
CA GLU A 86 17.41 -7.43 -2.55
C GLU A 86 17.06 -8.46 -1.44
N GLU A 87 16.38 -9.57 -1.76
CA GLU A 87 16.01 -10.62 -0.79
C GLU A 87 17.25 -11.38 -0.27
N THR A 88 17.27 -11.67 1.02
CA THR A 88 18.20 -12.67 1.58
C THR A 88 17.73 -14.09 1.24
N ASP A 89 18.62 -15.08 1.32
CA ASP A 89 18.26 -16.48 1.07
C ASP A 89 17.15 -16.98 2.01
N GLU A 90 17.16 -16.56 3.27
CA GLU A 90 16.11 -16.89 4.25
C GLU A 90 14.76 -16.28 3.85
N GLN A 91 14.74 -15.01 3.45
CA GLN A 91 13.52 -14.34 2.97
C GLN A 91 12.99 -15.01 1.70
N ARG A 92 13.88 -15.36 0.77
CA ARG A 92 13.54 -16.09 -0.46
C ARG A 92 12.95 -17.47 -0.15
N ASN A 93 13.57 -18.22 0.74
CA ASN A 93 13.10 -19.55 1.14
C ASN A 93 11.74 -19.48 1.85
N SER A 94 11.56 -18.53 2.76
CA SER A 94 10.27 -18.29 3.43
C SER A 94 9.17 -17.94 2.41
N ARG A 95 9.44 -17.04 1.48
CA ARG A 95 8.50 -16.68 0.40
C ARG A 95 8.12 -17.89 -0.46
N LEU A 96 9.11 -18.70 -0.87
CA LEU A 96 8.87 -19.90 -1.68
C LEU A 96 8.08 -20.97 -0.90
N ALA A 97 8.32 -21.14 0.39
CA ALA A 97 7.56 -22.05 1.24
C ALA A 97 6.08 -21.67 1.31
N VAL A 98 5.78 -20.39 1.53
CA VAL A 98 4.40 -19.86 1.55
C VAL A 98 3.73 -20.03 0.18
N MET A 99 4.43 -19.73 -0.92
CA MET A 99 3.89 -19.96 -2.27
C MET A 99 3.57 -21.44 -2.52
N GLY A 100 4.45 -22.35 -2.08
CA GLY A 100 4.24 -23.79 -2.19
C GLY A 100 3.06 -24.28 -1.36
N GLN A 101 2.89 -23.78 -0.14
CA GLN A 101 1.73 -24.07 0.71
C GLN A 101 0.44 -23.60 0.06
N HIS A 102 0.39 -22.35 -0.40
CA HIS A 102 -0.80 -21.79 -1.04
C HIS A 102 -1.17 -22.56 -2.33
N ALA A 103 -0.18 -22.98 -3.12
CA ALA A 103 -0.43 -23.81 -4.30
C ALA A 103 -1.02 -25.18 -3.93
N ARG A 104 -0.58 -25.79 -2.82
CA ARG A 104 -1.15 -27.05 -2.31
C ARG A 104 -2.58 -26.85 -1.83
N GLU A 105 -2.84 -25.82 -1.04
CA GLU A 105 -4.18 -25.48 -0.54
C GLU A 105 -5.17 -25.25 -1.69
N ARG A 106 -4.76 -24.49 -2.73
CA ARG A 106 -5.60 -24.30 -3.92
C ARG A 106 -5.94 -25.61 -4.63
N ARG A 107 -4.99 -26.54 -4.73
CA ARG A 107 -5.24 -27.87 -5.33
C ARG A 107 -6.23 -28.68 -4.48
N LEU A 108 -6.07 -28.67 -3.17
CA LEU A 108 -6.99 -29.35 -2.26
C LEU A 108 -8.42 -28.79 -2.37
N ASN A 109 -8.58 -27.46 -2.38
CA ASN A 109 -9.88 -26.81 -2.51
C ASN A 109 -10.61 -27.19 -3.81
N VAL A 110 -9.88 -27.35 -4.92
CA VAL A 110 -10.45 -27.81 -6.19
C VAL A 110 -10.94 -29.26 -6.09
N ILE A 111 -10.11 -30.15 -5.52
CA ILE A 111 -10.45 -31.57 -5.35
C ILE A 111 -11.64 -31.72 -4.41
N GLU A 112 -11.65 -31.02 -3.28
CA GLU A 112 -12.78 -31.03 -2.34
C GLU A 112 -14.07 -30.52 -2.99
N GLY A 113 -14.00 -29.46 -3.79
CA GLY A 113 -15.15 -28.97 -4.56
C GLY A 113 -15.67 -30.02 -5.55
N GLN A 114 -14.78 -30.69 -6.27
CA GLN A 114 -15.14 -31.77 -7.18
C GLN A 114 -15.81 -32.94 -6.45
N ASN A 115 -15.25 -33.36 -5.32
CA ASN A 115 -15.80 -34.45 -4.50
C ASN A 115 -17.19 -34.10 -3.93
N LYS A 116 -17.37 -32.87 -3.43
CA LYS A 116 -18.68 -32.38 -2.95
C LYS A 116 -19.74 -32.46 -4.05
N ASN A 117 -19.39 -32.02 -5.26
CA ASN A 117 -20.31 -32.06 -6.40
C ASN A 117 -20.66 -33.49 -6.80
N GLN A 118 -19.68 -34.41 -6.89
CA GLN A 118 -19.93 -35.82 -7.24
C GLN A 118 -20.86 -36.51 -6.25
N ILE A 119 -20.66 -36.28 -4.95
CA ILE A 119 -21.52 -36.82 -3.89
C ILE A 119 -22.95 -36.26 -4.02
N GLN A 120 -23.11 -34.95 -4.23
CA GLN A 120 -24.42 -34.35 -4.45
C GLN A 120 -25.12 -34.94 -5.67
N THR A 121 -24.42 -35.11 -6.80
CA THR A 121 -24.96 -35.74 -8.01
C THR A 121 -25.41 -37.17 -7.74
N PHE A 122 -24.65 -37.96 -6.98
CA PHE A 122 -25.01 -39.33 -6.63
C PHE A 122 -26.32 -39.39 -5.82
N TYR A 123 -26.44 -38.56 -4.77
CA TYR A 123 -27.66 -38.53 -3.96
C TYR A 123 -28.87 -37.99 -4.74
N ALA A 124 -28.69 -36.97 -5.58
CA ALA A 124 -29.76 -36.44 -6.43
C ALA A 124 -30.26 -37.47 -7.45
N ALA A 125 -29.36 -38.23 -8.08
CA ALA A 125 -29.74 -39.30 -9.01
C ALA A 125 -30.51 -40.43 -8.30
N ARG A 126 -30.13 -40.77 -7.06
CA ARG A 126 -30.82 -41.78 -6.25
C ARG A 126 -32.23 -41.37 -5.85
N THR A 127 -32.50 -40.08 -5.64
CA THR A 127 -33.85 -39.60 -5.31
C THR A 127 -34.83 -39.62 -6.48
N VAL A 128 -34.35 -39.64 -7.72
CA VAL A 128 -35.20 -39.65 -8.94
C VAL A 128 -35.56 -41.08 -9.39
N LEU A 129 -34.81 -42.08 -8.95
CA LEU A 129 -34.99 -43.50 -9.28
C LEU A 129 -35.88 -44.28 -8.29
N ASN A 130 -36.48 -43.62 -7.29
CA ASN A 130 -37.53 -44.17 -6.41
C ASN A 130 -38.85 -43.46 -6.68
#